data_AF-A0A7Z0Y678-F1
#
_entry.id   AF-A0A7Z0Y678-F1
#
_cell.length_a   1.000
_cell.length_b   1.000
_cell.length_c   1.000
_cell.angle_alpha   90.00
_cell.angle_beta   90.00
_cell.angle_gamma   90.00
#
_symmetry.space_group_name_H-M   'P 1'
#
loop_
_entity.id
_entity.type
_entity.pdbx_description
1 polymer ?
#
loop_
_entity_poly.entity_id
_entity_poly.type
_entity_poly.pdbx_seq_one_letter_code
_entity_poly.pdbx_strand_id
1 'polypeptide(L)'
;MAITLARKLAKIAWFICLFYIGLRIIYPENLISLYTSERFAQWVYGYSSQENFDDLWVLIWVVCSFAFAVVGHLFSMWIIKKMRR
;
A
#
# COMPACT_ATOMS: atom_id res chain seq x y z
N MET A 1 29.89 -13.39 -4.28
CA MET A 1 29.23 -12.82 -3.09
C MET A 1 28.70 -11.40 -3.32
N ALA A 2 29.47 -10.50 -3.92
CA ALA A 2 29.02 -9.13 -4.23
C ALA A 2 27.82 -9.06 -5.20
N ILE A 3 27.83 -9.86 -6.28
CA ILE A 3 26.75 -9.88 -7.30
C ILE A 3 25.40 -10.32 -6.69
N THR A 4 25.42 -11.27 -5.75
CA THR A 4 24.21 -11.72 -5.05
C THR A 4 23.68 -10.67 -4.08
N LEU A 5 24.56 -9.88 -3.45
CA LEU A 5 24.16 -8.78 -2.58
C LEU A 5 23.56 -7.62 -3.38
N ALA A 6 24.23 -7.20 -4.46
CA ALA A 6 23.75 -6.15 -5.34
C ALA A 6 22.34 -6.46 -5.89
N ARG A 7 22.09 -7.71 -6.29
CA ARG A 7 20.76 -8.14 -6.76
C ARG A 7 19.70 -8.09 -5.66
N LYS A 8 20.05 -8.41 -4.41
CA LYS A 8 19.12 -8.28 -3.27
C LYS A 8 18.79 -6.82 -3.00
N LEU A 9 19.80 -5.95 -2.98
CA LEU A 9 19.61 -4.51 -2.78
C LEU A 9 18.77 -3.88 -3.89
N ALA A 10 19.01 -4.24 -5.15
CA ALA A 10 18.21 -3.75 -6.27
C ALA A 10 16.72 -4.10 -6.13
N LYS A 11 16.39 -5.31 -5.64
CA LYS A 11 15.00 -5.70 -5.40
C LYS A 11 14.35 -4.90 -4.28
N ILE A 12 15.09 -4.63 -3.21
CA ILE A 12 14.62 -3.82 -2.08
C ILE A 12 14.38 -2.38 -2.56
N ALA A 13 15.35 -1.79 -3.26
CA ALA A 13 15.23 -0.46 -3.84
C ALA A 13 14.02 -0.35 -4.80
N TRP A 14 13.81 -1.38 -5.63
CA TRP A 14 12.65 -1.45 -6.51
C TRP A 14 11.33 -1.50 -5.75
N PHE A 15 11.25 -2.31 -4.68
CA PHE A 15 10.07 -2.36 -3.82
C PHE A 15 9.78 -1.01 -3.15
N ILE A 16 10.82 -0.35 -2.63
CA ILE A 16 10.71 0.99 -2.02
C ILE A 16 10.21 2.01 -3.04
N CYS A 17 10.72 1.97 -4.27
CA CYS A 17 10.27 2.84 -5.35
C CYS A 17 8.77 2.64 -5.65
N LEU A 18 8.32 1.39 -5.78
CA LEU A 18 6.91 1.08 -5.98
C LEU A 18 6.03 1.55 -4.81
N PHE A 19 6.50 1.38 -3.58
CA PHE A 19 5.79 1.86 -2.39
C PHE A 19 5.66 3.38 -2.38
N TYR A 20 6.73 4.09 -2.70
CA TYR A 20 6.72 5.55 -2.82
C TYR A 20 5.77 6.03 -3.93
N ILE A 21 5.73 5.33 -5.07
CA ILE A 21 4.75 5.59 -6.13
C ILE A 21 3.33 5.37 -5.61
N GLY A 22 3.08 4.27 -4.88
CA GLY A 22 1.81 3.98 -4.23
C GLY A 22 1.33 5.14 -3.35
N LEU A 23 2.20 5.66 -2.48
CA LEU A 23 1.90 6.80 -1.62
C LEU A 23 1.52 8.08 -2.39
N ARG A 24 2.01 8.24 -3.63
CA ARG A 24 1.75 9.41 -4.48
C ARG A 24 0.46 9.30 -5.29
N ILE A 25 0.04 8.10 -5.64
CA ILE A 25 -1.10 7.87 -6.54
C ILE A 25 -2.36 7.41 -5.81
N ILE A 26 -2.21 6.85 -4.61
CA ILE A 26 -3.33 6.36 -3.81
C ILE A 26 -3.79 7.47 -2.88
N TYR A 27 -5.03 7.84 -3.07
CA TYR A 27 -5.75 8.88 -2.34
C TYR A 27 -6.86 8.20 -1.54
N PRO A 28 -6.73 8.07 -0.21
CA PRO A 28 -7.69 7.35 0.63
C PRO A 28 -9.11 7.94 0.59
N GLU A 29 -9.24 9.24 0.29
CA GLU A 29 -10.53 9.91 0.09
C GLU A 29 -11.38 9.31 -1.04
N ASN A 30 -10.76 8.60 -1.99
CA ASN A 30 -11.47 7.88 -3.05
C ASN A 30 -11.89 6.46 -2.64
N LEU A 31 -11.38 5.95 -1.52
CA LEU A 31 -11.63 4.59 -1.03
C LEU A 31 -12.61 4.58 0.14
N ILE A 32 -12.54 5.59 1.00
CA ILE A 32 -13.40 5.75 2.17
C ILE A 32 -13.93 7.17 2.28
N SER A 33 -15.11 7.30 2.88
CA SER A 33 -15.71 8.60 3.21
C SER A 33 -16.07 8.66 4.69
N LEU A 34 -15.86 9.83 5.29
CA LEU A 34 -16.15 10.11 6.70
C LEU A 34 -17.55 9.64 7.09
N TYR A 35 -18.56 10.07 6.31
CA TYR A 35 -19.95 9.70 6.55
C TYR A 35 -20.18 8.18 6.64
N THR A 36 -19.62 7.41 5.70
CA THR A 36 -19.85 5.96 5.67
C THR A 36 -19.13 5.27 6.82
N SER A 37 -17.88 5.66 7.09
CA SER A 37 -17.08 5.08 8.17
C SER A 37 -17.64 5.41 9.54
N GLU A 38 -18.10 6.65 9.78
CA GLU A 38 -18.68 7.05 11.06
C GLU A 38 -20.01 6.32 11.32
N ARG A 39 -20.88 6.24 10.31
CA ARG A 39 -22.15 5.49 10.46
C ARG A 39 -21.91 4.02 10.75
N PHE A 40 -20.91 3.42 10.11
CA PHE A 40 -20.52 2.04 10.40
C PHE A 40 -19.98 1.90 11.83
N ALA A 41 -19.07 2.78 12.25
CA ALA A 41 -18.49 2.75 13.60
C ALA A 41 -19.55 2.96 14.68
N GLN A 42 -20.48 3.90 14.49
CA GLN A 42 -21.62 4.11 15.39
C GLN A 42 -22.53 2.88 15.45
N TRP A 43 -22.78 2.22 14.32
CA TRP A 43 -23.61 1.02 14.29
C TRP A 43 -22.98 -0.18 15.03
N VAL A 44 -21.67 -0.39 14.85
CA VAL A 44 -20.97 -1.55 15.45
C VAL A 44 -20.56 -1.29 16.90
N TYR A 45 -20.01 -0.11 17.19
CA TYR A 45 -19.35 0.20 18.46
C TYR A 45 -20.10 1.24 19.30
N GLY A 46 -21.19 1.83 18.79
CA GLY A 46 -21.95 2.87 19.48
C GLY A 46 -21.22 4.22 19.60
N TYR A 47 -20.03 4.35 19.01
CA TYR A 47 -19.18 5.53 19.12
C TYR A 47 -18.34 5.72 17.85
N SER A 48 -18.13 6.99 17.49
CA SER A 48 -17.20 7.40 16.45
C SER A 48 -16.66 8.79 16.77
N SER A 49 -15.40 9.04 16.43
CA SER A 49 -14.75 10.35 16.51
C SER A 49 -14.01 10.66 15.23
N GLN A 50 -13.73 11.96 14.99
CA GLN A 50 -12.89 12.40 13.87
C GLN A 50 -11.49 11.77 13.93
N GLU A 51 -10.92 11.65 15.12
CA GLU A 51 -9.60 11.01 15.34
C GLU A 51 -9.58 9.57 14.81
N ASN A 52 -10.65 8.79 15.07
CA ASN A 52 -10.75 7.43 14.53
C ASN A 52 -10.79 7.41 13.00
N PHE A 53 -11.42 8.41 12.37
CA PHE A 53 -11.44 8.51 10.92
C PHE A 53 -10.08 8.88 10.35
N ASP A 54 -9.38 9.84 10.96
CA ASP A 54 -8.07 10.28 10.52
C ASP A 54 -7.05 9.13 10.63
N ASP A 55 -7.10 8.35 11.71
CA ASP A 55 -6.29 7.13 11.88
C ASP A 55 -6.61 6.08 10.80
N LEU A 56 -7.90 5.84 10.54
CA LEU A 56 -8.32 4.92 9.48
C LEU A 56 -7.85 5.40 8.10
N TRP A 57 -7.91 6.70 7.84
CA TRP A 57 -7.47 7.32 6.60
C TRP A 57 -5.98 7.07 6.36
N VAL A 58 -5.14 7.30 7.38
CA VAL A 58 -3.69 7.02 7.31
C VAL A 58 -3.43 5.54 7.12
N LEU A 59 -4.14 4.68 7.85
CA LEU A 59 -3.97 3.23 7.75
C LEU A 59 -4.30 2.72 6.35
N ILE A 60 -5.43 3.17 5.77
CA ILE A 60 -5.82 2.81 4.41
C ILE A 60 -4.78 3.32 3.41
N TRP A 61 -4.28 4.54 3.57
CA TRP A 61 -3.25 5.08 2.70
C TRP A 61 -2.01 4.19 2.64
N VAL A 62 -1.49 3.83 3.80
CA VAL A 62 -0.27 3.04 3.94
C VAL A 62 -0.50 1.60 3.47
N VAL A 63 -1.60 0.97 3.90
CA VAL A 63 -1.92 -0.43 3.56
C VAL A 63 -2.16 -0.59 2.06
N CYS A 64 -2.93 0.30 1.44
CA CYS A 64 -3.17 0.25 0.00
C CYS A 64 -1.88 0.51 -0.80
N SER A 65 -1.03 1.45 -0.37
CA SER A 65 0.28 1.71 -0.99
C SER A 65 1.22 0.51 -0.87
N PHE A 66 1.19 -0.17 0.27
CA PHE A 66 1.95 -1.39 0.51
C PHE A 66 1.45 -2.54 -0.37
N ALA A 67 0.14 -2.75 -0.45
CA ALA A 67 -0.47 -3.75 -1.32
C ALA A 67 -0.12 -3.51 -2.80
N PHE A 68 -0.19 -2.26 -3.25
CA PHE A 68 0.26 -1.86 -4.59
C PHE A 68 1.73 -2.25 -4.84
N ALA A 69 2.62 -1.94 -3.89
CA ALA A 69 4.04 -2.29 -4.01
C ALA A 69 4.28 -3.81 -4.07
N VAL A 70 3.56 -4.59 -3.26
CA VAL A 70 3.63 -6.06 -3.27
C VAL A 70 3.21 -6.62 -4.63
N VAL A 71 2.05 -6.20 -5.14
CA VAL A 71 1.54 -6.65 -6.44
C VAL A 71 2.48 -6.25 -7.56
N GLY A 72 2.93 -4.99 -7.59
CA GLY A 72 3.88 -4.50 -8.60
C GLY A 72 5.23 -5.23 -8.54
N HIS A 73 5.72 -5.56 -7.35
CA HIS A 73 6.95 -6.32 -7.17
C HIS A 73 6.80 -7.75 -7.71
N LEU A 74 5.73 -8.46 -7.34
CA LEU A 74 5.45 -9.81 -7.82
C LEU A 74 5.30 -9.83 -9.35
N PHE A 75 4.57 -8.87 -9.91
CA PHE A 75 4.37 -8.74 -11.35
C PHE A 75 5.68 -8.47 -12.09
N SER A 76 6.49 -7.52 -11.62
CA SER A 76 7.80 -7.23 -12.21
C SER A 76 8.74 -8.44 -12.17
N MET A 77 8.77 -9.17 -11.05
CA MET A 77 9.56 -10.41 -10.92
C MET A 77 9.05 -11.52 -11.84
N TRP A 78 7.74 -11.62 -12.06
CA TRP A 78 7.15 -12.55 -13.01
C TRP A 78 7.54 -12.22 -14.45
N ILE A 79 7.48 -10.95 -14.86
CA ILE A 79 7.94 -10.49 -16.19
C ILE A 79 9.41 -10.84 -16.40
N ILE A 80 10.28 -10.49 -15.44
CA ILE A 80 11.73 -10.77 -15.54
C ILE A 80 11.99 -12.27 -15.71
N LYS A 81 11.26 -13.12 -14.98
CA LYS A 81 11.37 -14.58 -15.13
C LYS A 81 10.90 -15.05 -16.50
N LYS A 82 9.81 -14.47 -17.02
CA LYS A 82 9.25 -14.81 -18.33
C LYS A 82 10.19 -14.40 -19.47
N MET A 83 10.82 -13.24 -19.40
CA MET A 83 11.78 -12.76 -20.41
C MET A 83 13.11 -13.51 -20.42
N ARG A 84 13.44 -14.22 -19.34
CA ARG A 84 14.68 -15.01 -19.23
C ARG A 84 14.51 -16.45 -19.70
N ARG A 85 13.28 -16.90 -19.90
CA ARG A 85 12.94 -18.19 -20.52
C ARG A 85 12.81 -17.99 -22.02
#